data_AF-A0A1V8T9V9-F1
#
_entry.id   AF-A0A1V8T9V9-F1
#
_cell.length_a   1.000
_cell.length_b   1.000
_cell.length_c   1.000
_cell.angle_alpha   90.00
_cell.angle_beta   90.00
_cell.angle_gamma   90.00
#
_symmetry.space_group_name_H-M   'P 1'
#
loop_
_entity.id
_entity.type
_entity.pdbx_description
1 polymer ?
#
loop_
_entity_poly.entity_id
_entity_poly.type
_entity_poly.pdbx_seq_one_letter_code
_entity_poly.pdbx_strand_id
1 'polypeptide(L)'
;MISLARPLRRGAPLRFRIQASLRHQSTSTPITAQLPPRWLSDLKARLGHCMTFGLSPSQNSHAAQILRTLSTDWRTLLAGSEGYLTSPERTSLYRWPVAWGEQDSMGHVNNVMYNRYAESGRVAWAQKYGKFVDPAHGEVWRDLATPRGSVGMILRKITTEFKFPMKYPDHITVYHKLHAEPGEADDAFMLDVLILSELHQRPAARCYEDCALYDYNLAKKTTMLPWMTNVLRETWRLQRVAKQENNAKVAELLVQVKKIEQESWDRKDAVEAFG
;
A
#
# COMPACT_ATOMS: atom_id res chain seq x y z
N MET A 1 -13.74 -63.11 8.83
CA MET A 1 -14.61 -62.10 8.21
C MET A 1 -13.77 -60.89 7.87
N ILE A 2 -13.50 -60.69 6.58
CA ILE A 2 -12.56 -59.70 6.05
C ILE A 2 -13.30 -58.35 5.94
N SER A 3 -12.85 -57.35 6.70
CA SER A 3 -13.38 -55.99 6.66
C SER A 3 -12.77 -55.21 5.49
N LEU A 4 -13.57 -54.98 4.44
CA LEU A 4 -13.22 -54.17 3.27
C LEU A 4 -13.29 -52.68 3.64
N ALA A 5 -12.14 -52.08 3.93
CA ALA A 5 -12.00 -50.62 4.03
C ALA A 5 -12.06 -50.00 2.62
N ARG A 6 -13.03 -49.12 2.37
CA ARG A 6 -13.10 -48.29 1.15
C ARG A 6 -12.01 -47.20 1.19
N PRO A 7 -11.23 -46.99 0.12
CA PRO A 7 -10.28 -45.89 0.07
C PRO A 7 -11.00 -44.56 -0.15
N LEU A 8 -10.72 -43.59 0.74
CA LEU A 8 -11.09 -42.18 0.59
C LEU A 8 -10.48 -41.63 -0.70
N ARG A 9 -11.32 -41.31 -1.69
CA ARG A 9 -10.91 -40.55 -2.87
C ARG A 9 -10.41 -39.18 -2.42
N ARG A 10 -9.10 -38.95 -2.52
CA ARG A 10 -8.50 -37.61 -2.43
C ARG A 10 -9.04 -36.77 -3.59
N GLY A 11 -10.03 -35.92 -3.31
CA GLY A 11 -10.43 -34.86 -4.23
C GLY A 11 -9.24 -33.94 -4.49
N ALA A 12 -8.99 -33.62 -5.75
CA ALA A 12 -8.00 -32.64 -6.14
C ALA A 12 -8.29 -31.29 -5.44
N PRO A 13 -7.27 -30.52 -5.03
CA PRO A 13 -7.50 -29.22 -4.44
C PRO A 13 -8.19 -28.33 -5.48
N LEU A 14 -9.37 -27.82 -5.11
CA LEU A 14 -10.07 -26.77 -5.84
C LEU A 14 -9.13 -25.56 -5.94
N ARG A 15 -8.47 -25.40 -7.09
CA ARG A 15 -7.78 -24.15 -7.44
C ARG A 15 -8.85 -23.08 -7.62
N PHE A 16 -9.16 -22.34 -6.56
CA PHE A 16 -10.00 -21.16 -6.64
C PHE A 16 -9.26 -20.06 -7.41
N ARG A 17 -9.48 -20.04 -8.73
CA ARG A 17 -9.05 -18.96 -9.61
C ARG A 17 -9.88 -17.73 -9.24
N ILE A 18 -9.22 -16.70 -8.72
CA ILE A 18 -9.81 -15.36 -8.61
C ILE A 18 -10.20 -14.97 -10.03
N GLN A 19 -11.49 -15.06 -10.38
CA GLN A 19 -12.01 -14.36 -11.56
C GLN A 19 -12.07 -12.88 -11.20
N ALA A 20 -10.90 -12.26 -11.09
CA ALA A 20 -10.81 -10.84 -11.33
C ALA A 20 -11.31 -10.67 -12.76
N SER A 21 -12.34 -9.84 -12.94
CA SER A 21 -12.74 -9.45 -14.28
C SER A 21 -11.47 -9.05 -15.05
N LEU A 22 -11.31 -9.56 -16.26
CA LEU A 22 -10.21 -9.25 -17.19
C LEU A 22 -10.31 -7.79 -17.63
N ARG A 23 -10.25 -6.86 -16.69
CA ARG A 23 -10.25 -5.42 -16.92
C ARG A 23 -8.83 -4.90 -16.71
N HIS A 24 -8.57 -3.73 -17.28
CA HIS A 24 -7.25 -3.11 -17.35
C HIS A 24 -6.66 -2.90 -15.95
N GLN A 25 -5.93 -3.91 -15.45
CA GLN A 25 -4.98 -3.74 -14.36
C GLN A 25 -3.80 -2.92 -14.89
N SER A 26 -3.15 -2.15 -14.01
CA SER A 26 -1.93 -1.45 -14.39
C SER A 26 -0.88 -2.47 -14.85
N THR A 27 -0.55 -2.46 -16.14
CA THR A 27 0.35 -3.45 -16.77
C THR A 27 1.82 -3.24 -16.44
N SER A 28 2.22 -2.04 -15.98
CA SER A 28 3.60 -1.77 -15.59
C SER A 28 3.86 -2.23 -14.16
N THR A 29 4.86 -3.09 -13.96
CA THR A 29 5.32 -3.43 -12.60
C THR A 29 6.09 -2.22 -12.03
N PRO A 30 5.84 -1.78 -10.79
CA PRO A 30 6.59 -0.66 -10.21
C PRO A 30 8.07 -1.03 -10.06
N ILE A 31 8.98 -0.06 -10.24
CA ILE A 31 10.43 -0.25 -10.12
C ILE A 31 10.79 -0.82 -8.75
N THR A 32 10.06 -0.43 -7.71
CA THR A 32 10.25 -0.90 -6.34
C THR A 32 9.94 -2.38 -6.15
N ALA A 33 9.14 -3.00 -7.02
CA ALA A 33 8.89 -4.45 -6.95
C ALA A 33 10.09 -5.29 -7.42
N GLN A 34 11.03 -4.71 -8.16
CA GLN A 34 12.28 -5.35 -8.53
C GLN A 34 13.38 -5.13 -7.47
N LEU A 35 13.15 -4.23 -6.53
CA LEU A 35 14.10 -3.91 -5.47
C LEU A 35 13.91 -4.85 -4.26
N PRO A 36 14.97 -5.03 -3.44
CA PRO A 36 14.83 -5.74 -2.17
C PRO A 36 13.75 -5.12 -1.27
N PRO A 37 13.06 -5.91 -0.41
CA PRO A 37 12.05 -5.38 0.51
C PRO A 37 12.55 -4.28 1.48
N ARG A 38 13.88 -4.18 1.65
CA ARG A 38 14.56 -3.19 2.49
C ARG A 38 15.28 -2.09 1.69
N TRP A 39 15.01 -1.97 0.38
CA TRP A 39 15.72 -1.07 -0.53
C TRP A 39 15.88 0.35 0.00
N LEU A 40 14.87 0.89 0.70
CA LEU A 40 14.92 2.24 1.26
C LEU A 40 15.98 2.35 2.37
N SER A 41 15.97 1.39 3.31
CA SER A 41 16.98 1.30 4.36
C SER A 41 18.37 1.03 3.78
N ASP A 42 18.46 0.14 2.80
CA ASP A 42 19.71 -0.21 2.13
C ASP A 42 20.29 1.00 1.39
N LEU A 43 19.45 1.80 0.71
CA LEU A 43 19.87 3.01 0.02
C LEU A 43 20.39 4.09 0.99
N LYS A 44 19.75 4.24 2.15
CA LYS A 44 20.24 5.12 3.22
C LYS A 44 21.58 4.65 3.78
N ALA A 45 21.74 3.35 4.00
CA ALA A 45 22.99 2.76 4.49
C ALA A 45 24.14 2.97 3.48
N ARG A 46 23.86 2.76 2.18
CA ARG A 46 24.82 3.02 1.10
C ARG A 46 25.30 4.47 1.07
N LEU A 47 24.39 5.44 1.18
CA LEU A 47 24.75 6.85 1.30
C LEU A 47 25.57 7.13 2.57
N GLY A 48 25.17 6.57 3.71
CA GLY A 48 25.92 6.71 4.96
C GLY A 48 27.35 6.15 4.85
N HIS A 49 27.53 5.05 4.13
CA HIS A 49 28.86 4.50 3.85
C HIS A 49 29.70 5.46 3.01
N CYS A 50 29.15 6.02 1.93
CA CYS A 50 29.86 7.03 1.12
C CYS A 50 30.30 8.23 1.97
N MET A 51 29.40 8.75 2.82
CA MET A 51 29.69 9.88 3.70
C MET A 51 30.80 9.55 4.72
N THR A 52 30.77 8.33 5.29
CA THR A 52 31.77 7.87 6.26
C THR A 52 33.13 7.64 5.60
N PHE A 53 33.16 7.16 4.36
CA PHE A 53 34.40 6.94 3.59
C PHE A 53 35.16 8.25 3.28
N GLY A 54 34.44 9.36 3.18
CA GLY A 54 34.99 10.69 2.92
C GLY A 54 34.56 11.24 1.56
N LEU A 55 33.56 12.13 1.58
CA LEU A 55 33.10 12.87 0.42
C LEU A 55 33.66 14.30 0.41
N SER A 56 33.82 14.87 -0.79
CA SER A 56 34.07 16.31 -0.92
C SER A 56 32.89 17.14 -0.38
N PRO A 57 33.09 18.43 -0.03
CA PRO A 57 32.01 19.27 0.52
C PRO A 57 30.75 19.36 -0.36
N SER A 58 30.91 19.39 -1.69
CA SER A 58 29.79 19.42 -2.64
C SER A 58 29.06 18.08 -2.68
N GLN A 59 29.78 16.96 -2.72
CA GLN A 59 29.20 15.61 -2.67
C GLN A 59 28.50 15.35 -1.34
N ASN A 60 29.05 15.80 -0.22
CA ASN A 60 28.40 15.72 1.09
C ASN A 60 27.08 16.48 1.12
N SER A 61 27.06 17.69 0.55
CA SER A 61 25.84 18.50 0.46
C SER A 61 24.76 17.79 -0.39
N HIS A 62 25.16 17.18 -1.51
CA HIS A 62 24.24 16.42 -2.37
C HIS A 62 23.75 15.14 -1.70
N ALA A 63 24.63 14.36 -1.08
CA ALA A 63 24.26 13.15 -0.32
C ALA A 63 23.29 13.47 0.83
N ALA A 64 23.51 14.57 1.56
CA ALA A 64 22.61 15.03 2.61
C ALA A 64 21.23 15.42 2.06
N GLN A 65 21.15 16.05 0.89
CA GLN A 65 19.88 16.35 0.24
C GLN A 65 19.11 15.09 -0.14
N ILE A 66 19.78 14.08 -0.71
CA ILE A 66 19.17 12.79 -1.04
C ILE A 66 18.67 12.10 0.23
N LEU A 67 19.50 12.04 1.28
CA LEU A 67 19.14 11.43 2.56
C LEU A 67 17.94 12.12 3.21
N ARG A 68 17.85 13.44 3.11
CA ARG A 68 16.68 14.22 3.56
C ARG A 68 15.43 13.78 2.82
N THR A 69 15.45 13.73 1.49
CA THR A 69 14.32 13.26 0.67
C THR A 69 13.92 11.82 1.03
N LEU A 70 14.88 10.91 1.17
CA LEU A 70 14.63 9.53 1.58
C LEU A 70 14.07 9.41 3.01
N SER A 71 14.22 10.44 3.85
CA SER A 71 13.76 10.43 5.24
C SER A 71 12.44 11.13 5.44
N THR A 72 12.13 12.17 4.65
CA THR A 72 10.87 12.91 4.73
C THR A 72 9.79 12.31 3.84
N ASP A 73 10.15 11.93 2.61
CA ASP A 73 9.18 11.63 1.55
C ASP A 73 9.03 10.12 1.31
N TRP A 74 9.60 9.32 2.19
CA TRP A 74 9.71 7.87 2.03
C TRP A 74 8.39 7.15 1.78
N ARG A 75 7.28 7.60 2.40
CA ARG A 75 5.96 7.02 2.16
C ARG A 75 5.50 7.24 0.73
N THR A 76 5.74 8.43 0.19
CA THR A 76 5.41 8.76 -1.20
C THR A 76 6.33 8.02 -2.17
N LEU A 77 7.62 7.88 -1.85
CA LEU A 77 8.54 7.08 -2.67
C LEU A 77 8.13 5.59 -2.67
N LEU A 78 7.73 5.05 -1.52
CA LEU A 78 7.37 3.63 -1.37
C LEU A 78 5.95 3.33 -1.86
N ALA A 79 4.93 3.96 -1.28
CA ALA A 79 3.54 3.72 -1.64
C ALA A 79 3.17 4.41 -2.96
N GLY A 80 3.64 5.64 -3.18
CA GLY A 80 3.34 6.39 -4.42
C GLY A 80 3.93 5.73 -5.66
N SER A 81 5.10 5.08 -5.58
CA SER A 81 5.66 4.30 -6.71
C SER A 81 4.81 3.08 -7.07
N GLU A 82 3.92 2.64 -6.18
CA GLU A 82 2.93 1.59 -6.46
C GLU A 82 1.56 2.15 -6.87
N GLY A 83 1.41 3.48 -6.95
CA GLY A 83 0.19 4.18 -7.33
C GLY A 83 -0.77 4.48 -6.19
N TYR A 84 -0.34 4.37 -4.93
CA TYR A 84 -1.15 4.88 -3.80
C TYR A 84 -1.08 6.41 -3.75
N LEU A 85 -2.22 7.07 -3.51
CA LEU A 85 -2.27 8.52 -3.35
C LEU A 85 -1.95 8.88 -1.89
N THR A 86 -0.80 9.51 -1.66
CA THR A 86 -0.22 9.67 -0.33
C THR A 86 -0.48 11.02 0.34
N SER A 87 -1.31 11.88 -0.27
CA SER A 87 -1.62 13.18 0.33
C SER A 87 -2.42 13.02 1.65
N PRO A 88 -2.35 13.99 2.58
CA PRO A 88 -3.13 13.94 3.82
C PRO A 88 -4.64 13.76 3.60
N GLU A 89 -5.17 14.31 2.51
CA GLU A 89 -6.59 14.26 2.12
C GLU A 89 -7.00 12.88 1.62
N ARG A 90 -6.04 12.01 1.25
CA ARG A 90 -6.30 10.68 0.65
C ARG A 90 -5.73 9.51 1.44
N THR A 91 -4.78 9.76 2.33
CA THR A 91 -4.22 8.75 3.25
C THR A 91 -5.33 8.18 4.13
N SER A 92 -5.48 6.87 4.27
CA SER A 92 -6.57 6.29 5.05
C SER A 92 -6.35 6.49 6.55
N LEU A 93 -5.29 5.89 7.09
CA LEU A 93 -4.84 6.09 8.47
C LEU A 93 -3.41 6.61 8.44
N TYR A 94 -3.13 7.69 9.15
CA TYR A 94 -1.79 8.28 9.21
C TYR A 94 -1.21 8.10 10.60
N ARG A 95 -0.06 7.42 10.68
CA ARG A 95 0.66 7.15 11.93
C ARG A 95 -0.27 6.71 13.07
N TRP A 96 -1.13 5.75 12.78
CA TRP A 96 -2.01 5.15 13.77
C TRP A 96 -1.18 4.32 14.76
N PRO A 97 -1.32 4.51 16.08
CA PRO A 97 -0.50 3.79 17.04
C PRO A 97 -0.84 2.30 17.03
N VAL A 98 0.19 1.45 17.05
CA VAL A 98 0.02 0.04 17.42
C VAL A 98 -0.16 0.00 18.93
N ALA A 99 -1.27 -0.55 19.40
CA ALA A 99 -1.53 -0.68 20.83
C ALA A 99 -0.81 -1.91 21.38
N TRP A 100 -0.29 -1.82 22.62
CA TRP A 100 0.42 -2.94 23.26
C TRP A 100 -0.44 -4.23 23.31
N GLY A 101 -1.74 -4.09 23.57
CA GLY A 101 -2.71 -5.19 23.65
C GLY A 101 -3.13 -5.78 22.30
N GLU A 102 -2.61 -5.29 21.18
CA GLU A 102 -2.84 -5.87 19.84
C GLU A 102 -1.89 -7.04 19.55
N GLN A 103 -0.92 -7.28 20.44
CA GLN A 103 0.00 -8.41 20.36
C GLN A 103 -0.63 -9.69 20.92
N ASP A 104 -0.25 -10.83 20.36
CA ASP A 104 -0.61 -12.14 20.91
C ASP A 104 0.56 -12.82 21.63
N SER A 105 0.32 -14.05 22.10
CA SER A 105 1.31 -14.86 22.82
C SER A 105 2.60 -15.15 22.03
N MET A 106 2.63 -14.94 20.72
CA MET A 106 3.84 -15.08 19.88
C MET A 106 4.72 -13.82 19.88
N GLY A 107 4.32 -12.76 20.60
CA GLY A 107 5.15 -11.58 20.84
C GLY A 107 5.24 -10.63 19.64
N HIS A 108 4.19 -10.60 18.81
CA HIS A 108 4.00 -9.66 17.72
C HIS A 108 2.50 -9.37 17.54
N VAL A 109 2.17 -8.37 16.74
CA VAL A 109 0.79 -7.99 16.41
C VAL A 109 0.04 -9.21 15.86
N ASN A 110 -1.15 -9.48 16.41
CA ASN A 110 -1.96 -10.61 16.00
C ASN A 110 -2.45 -10.43 14.55
N ASN A 111 -2.49 -11.53 13.80
CA ASN A 111 -2.87 -11.53 12.38
C ASN A 111 -4.25 -10.90 12.11
N VAL A 112 -5.22 -11.04 13.02
CA VAL A 112 -6.57 -10.45 12.88
C VAL A 112 -6.52 -8.92 12.90
N MET A 113 -5.55 -8.33 13.60
CA MET A 113 -5.45 -6.88 13.74
C MET A 113 -5.14 -6.19 12.41
N TYR A 114 -4.40 -6.84 11.51
CA TYR A 114 -4.14 -6.30 10.17
C TYR A 114 -5.43 -6.12 9.36
N ASN A 115 -6.39 -7.04 9.48
CA ASN A 115 -7.70 -6.90 8.84
C ASN A 115 -8.51 -5.77 9.47
N ARG A 116 -8.40 -5.58 10.80
CA ARG A 116 -9.06 -4.47 11.51
C ARG A 116 -8.47 -3.11 11.11
N TYR A 117 -7.16 -3.03 10.90
CA TYR A 117 -6.52 -1.82 10.38
C TYR A 117 -6.97 -1.51 8.95
N ALA A 118 -7.06 -2.53 8.09
CA ALA A 118 -7.56 -2.37 6.72
C ALA A 118 -9.02 -1.88 6.74
N GLU A 119 -9.90 -2.52 7.52
CA GLU A 119 -11.29 -2.12 7.69
C GLU A 119 -11.44 -0.68 8.20
N SER A 120 -10.74 -0.32 9.28
CA SER A 120 -10.75 1.04 9.83
C SER A 120 -10.24 2.06 8.79
N GLY A 121 -9.22 1.68 8.04
CA GLY A 121 -8.70 2.48 6.94
C GLY A 121 -9.69 2.64 5.78
N ARG A 122 -10.45 1.60 5.42
CA ARG A 122 -11.48 1.68 4.37
C ARG A 122 -12.60 2.64 4.76
N VAL A 123 -13.03 2.63 6.02
CA VAL A 123 -14.01 3.60 6.53
C VAL A 123 -13.44 5.02 6.49
N ALA A 124 -12.22 5.22 6.97
CA ALA A 124 -11.56 6.53 6.92
C ALA A 124 -11.34 7.03 5.48
N TRP A 125 -11.03 6.13 4.55
CA TRP A 125 -10.93 6.42 3.12
C TRP A 125 -12.26 6.97 2.56
N ALA A 126 -13.38 6.28 2.82
CA ALA A 126 -14.71 6.75 2.37
C ALA A 126 -15.08 8.11 3.00
N GLN A 127 -14.81 8.30 4.29
CA GLN A 127 -15.03 9.58 4.96
C GLN A 127 -14.22 10.72 4.34
N LYS A 128 -12.95 10.47 3.98
CA LYS A 128 -12.10 11.45 3.31
C LYS A 128 -12.57 11.76 1.89
N TYR A 129 -13.11 10.78 1.17
CA TYR A 129 -13.75 11.02 -0.11
C TYR A 129 -14.88 12.03 0.03
N GLY A 130 -15.79 11.79 0.97
CA GLY A 130 -16.90 12.70 1.21
C GLY A 130 -16.53 14.06 1.80
N LYS A 131 -15.31 14.23 2.34
CA LYS A 131 -14.85 15.51 2.89
C LYS A 131 -14.01 16.33 1.92
N PHE A 132 -13.15 15.68 1.15
CA PHE A 132 -12.09 16.35 0.38
C PHE A 132 -12.11 16.06 -1.12
N VAL A 133 -12.62 14.90 -1.55
CA VAL A 133 -12.57 14.49 -2.96
C VAL A 133 -13.87 14.83 -3.68
N ASP A 134 -15.00 14.55 -3.03
CA ASP A 134 -16.33 14.77 -3.57
C ASP A 134 -17.28 15.26 -2.45
N PRO A 135 -17.12 16.53 -2.02
CA PRO A 135 -17.95 17.09 -0.96
C PRO A 135 -19.44 17.18 -1.34
N ALA A 136 -19.75 17.30 -2.63
CA ALA A 136 -21.11 17.40 -3.14
C ALA A 136 -21.95 16.15 -2.80
N HIS A 137 -21.33 14.96 -2.79
CA HIS A 137 -21.98 13.70 -2.38
C HIS A 137 -21.47 13.20 -1.03
N GLY A 138 -20.97 14.10 -0.18
CA GLY A 138 -20.23 13.74 1.01
C GLY A 138 -21.00 12.92 2.05
N GLU A 139 -22.32 13.11 2.13
CA GLU A 139 -23.19 12.30 2.99
C GLU A 139 -23.22 10.84 2.55
N VAL A 140 -23.42 10.57 1.26
CA VAL A 140 -23.44 9.20 0.71
C VAL A 140 -22.11 8.50 0.99
N TRP A 141 -20.98 9.19 0.75
CA TRP A 141 -19.65 8.64 1.05
C TRP A 141 -19.46 8.28 2.53
N ARG A 142 -19.92 9.13 3.45
CA ARG A 142 -19.82 8.85 4.90
C ARG A 142 -20.74 7.72 5.32
N ASP A 143 -21.91 7.62 4.72
CA ASP A 143 -22.90 6.61 5.07
C ASP A 143 -22.64 5.25 4.44
N LEU A 144 -21.69 5.12 3.49
CA LEU A 144 -21.25 3.81 2.95
C LEU A 144 -20.89 2.79 4.04
N ALA A 145 -20.39 3.24 5.19
CA ALA A 145 -20.01 2.38 6.32
C ALA A 145 -21.14 2.19 7.34
N THR A 146 -22.38 2.60 7.02
CA THR A 146 -23.51 2.61 7.94
C THR A 146 -24.77 2.07 7.25
N PRO A 147 -25.80 1.66 8.02
CA PRO A 147 -27.08 1.27 7.44
C PRO A 147 -28.00 2.46 7.11
N ARG A 148 -27.57 3.71 7.33
CA ARG A 148 -28.45 4.90 7.18
C ARG A 148 -28.64 5.34 5.73
N GLY A 149 -27.62 5.16 4.90
CA GLY A 149 -27.66 5.54 3.49
C GLY A 149 -28.45 4.54 2.66
N SER A 150 -28.90 4.97 1.47
CA SER A 150 -29.50 4.05 0.50
C SER A 150 -28.49 3.00 0.03
N VAL A 151 -27.21 3.37 -0.12
CA VAL A 151 -26.14 2.48 -0.59
C VAL A 151 -25.09 2.29 0.51
N GLY A 152 -24.79 1.04 0.83
CA GLY A 152 -23.72 0.62 1.73
C GLY A 152 -22.59 -0.11 1.00
N MET A 153 -21.40 -0.07 1.59
CA MET A 153 -20.21 -0.80 1.15
C MET A 153 -19.98 -2.01 2.08
N ILE A 154 -20.17 -3.21 1.54
CA ILE A 154 -20.03 -4.48 2.26
C ILE A 154 -18.77 -5.21 1.79
N LEU A 155 -17.92 -5.61 2.75
CA LEU A 155 -16.75 -6.44 2.45
C LEU A 155 -17.19 -7.87 2.14
N ARG A 156 -17.10 -8.28 0.86
CA ARG A 156 -17.40 -9.64 0.40
C ARG A 156 -16.25 -10.61 0.64
N LYS A 157 -15.02 -10.15 0.46
CA LYS A 157 -13.80 -10.95 0.62
C LYS A 157 -12.62 -10.07 0.99
N ILE A 158 -11.74 -10.58 1.86
CA ILE A 158 -10.42 -10.01 2.12
C ILE A 158 -9.36 -11.11 2.00
N THR A 159 -8.25 -10.80 1.34
CA THR A 159 -7.03 -11.61 1.36
C THR A 159 -5.92 -10.80 1.99
N THR A 160 -5.17 -11.37 2.93
CA THR A 160 -4.10 -10.67 3.65
C THR A 160 -2.78 -11.40 3.51
N GLU A 161 -1.77 -10.66 3.07
CA GLU A 161 -0.39 -11.11 2.95
C GLU A 161 0.48 -10.45 4.01
N PHE A 162 0.85 -11.22 5.03
CA PHE A 162 1.75 -10.77 6.09
C PHE A 162 3.20 -10.74 5.57
N LYS A 163 3.90 -9.61 5.78
CA LYS A 163 5.26 -9.42 5.28
C LYS A 163 6.32 -9.57 6.36
N PHE A 164 6.01 -9.20 7.60
CA PHE A 164 6.87 -9.47 8.76
C PHE A 164 6.10 -9.32 10.10
N PRO A 165 6.58 -9.95 11.20
CA PRO A 165 5.96 -9.84 12.52
C PRO A 165 6.25 -8.48 13.15
N MET A 166 5.36 -7.51 12.94
CA MET A 166 5.45 -6.16 13.55
C MET A 166 5.16 -6.22 15.04
N LYS A 167 5.83 -5.38 15.85
CA LYS A 167 5.73 -5.39 17.31
C LYS A 167 5.39 -4.01 17.85
N TYR A 168 4.90 -3.96 19.08
CA TYR A 168 4.88 -2.72 19.85
C TYR A 168 6.30 -2.41 20.38
N PRO A 169 6.71 -1.13 20.45
CA PRO A 169 6.02 0.06 19.93
C PRO A 169 6.26 0.27 18.43
N ASP A 170 5.21 0.61 17.69
CA ASP A 170 5.27 1.05 16.30
C ASP A 170 4.03 1.93 15.99
N HIS A 171 4.04 2.57 14.83
CA HIS A 171 2.85 3.18 14.24
C HIS A 171 2.65 2.58 12.85
N ILE A 172 1.41 2.52 12.41
CA ILE A 172 1.07 2.15 11.03
C ILE A 172 0.60 3.36 10.24
N THR A 173 0.91 3.35 8.94
CA THR A 173 0.18 4.18 7.98
C THR A 173 -0.48 3.27 6.96
N VAL A 174 -1.77 3.48 6.73
CA VAL A 174 -2.59 2.65 5.85
C VAL A 174 -3.01 3.46 4.63
N TYR A 175 -2.84 2.86 3.45
CA TYR A 175 -3.30 3.41 2.18
C TYR A 175 -4.25 2.44 1.50
N HIS A 176 -5.30 2.98 0.87
CA HIS A 176 -6.17 2.25 -0.04
C HIS A 176 -6.03 2.83 -1.44
N LYS A 177 -6.05 1.97 -2.45
CA LYS A 177 -6.14 2.36 -3.86
C LYS A 177 -7.09 1.42 -4.59
N LEU A 178 -7.70 1.89 -5.66
CA LEU A 178 -8.45 1.03 -6.57
C LEU A 178 -7.49 0.01 -7.20
N HIS A 179 -7.91 -1.25 -7.25
CA HIS A 179 -7.15 -2.35 -7.86
C HIS A 179 -7.21 -2.29 -9.40
N ALA A 180 -8.36 -1.90 -9.94
CA ALA A 180 -8.63 -1.80 -11.37
C ALA A 180 -9.52 -0.60 -11.67
N GLU A 181 -9.60 -0.22 -12.95
CA GLU A 181 -10.49 0.84 -13.41
C GLU A 181 -11.98 0.50 -13.15
N PRO A 182 -12.75 1.40 -12.51
CA PRO A 182 -14.18 1.20 -12.28
C PRO A 182 -14.99 1.22 -13.59
N GLY A 183 -15.90 0.26 -13.75
CA GLY A 183 -16.88 0.23 -14.84
C GLY A 183 -18.21 0.92 -14.47
N GLU A 184 -18.98 1.28 -15.49
CA GLU A 184 -20.25 2.01 -15.35
C GLU A 184 -21.36 1.28 -14.61
N ALA A 185 -21.31 -0.05 -14.57
CA ALA A 185 -22.35 -0.89 -13.96
C ALA A 185 -21.78 -1.92 -12.99
N ASP A 186 -20.62 -1.65 -12.39
CA ASP A 186 -20.09 -2.59 -11.40
C ASP A 186 -20.90 -2.52 -10.12
N ASP A 187 -21.21 -3.68 -9.56
CA ASP A 187 -21.84 -3.85 -8.24
C ASP A 187 -20.80 -3.99 -7.11
N ALA A 188 -19.52 -3.89 -7.46
CA ALA A 188 -18.41 -4.01 -6.54
C ALA A 188 -17.16 -3.29 -7.09
N PHE A 189 -16.27 -2.87 -6.20
CA PHE A 189 -14.92 -2.46 -6.55
C PHE A 189 -13.91 -3.12 -5.63
N MET A 190 -12.72 -3.37 -6.19
CA MET A 190 -11.62 -3.98 -5.46
C MET A 190 -10.65 -2.91 -4.98
N LEU A 191 -10.25 -2.99 -3.71
CA LEU A 191 -9.22 -2.13 -3.12
C LEU A 191 -7.96 -2.94 -2.82
N ASP A 192 -6.82 -2.41 -3.25
CA ASP A 192 -5.52 -2.82 -2.71
C ASP A 192 -5.24 -1.98 -1.46
N VAL A 193 -4.79 -2.62 -0.39
CA VAL A 193 -4.46 -2.00 0.89
C VAL A 193 -2.99 -2.21 1.19
N LEU A 194 -2.30 -1.12 1.53
CA LEU A 194 -0.92 -1.15 2.00
C LEU A 194 -0.85 -0.68 3.45
N ILE A 195 -0.39 -1.58 4.33
CA ILE A 195 -0.14 -1.29 5.74
C ILE A 195 1.37 -1.16 5.92
N LEU A 196 1.84 0.07 6.14
CA LEU A 196 3.26 0.35 6.38
C LEU A 196 3.56 0.38 7.87
N SER A 197 4.68 -0.21 8.26
CA SER A 197 5.32 0.09 9.55
C SER A 197 6.11 1.38 9.43
N GLU A 198 5.89 2.29 10.38
CA GLU A 198 6.56 3.57 10.49
C GLU A 198 7.99 3.41 11.01
N LEU A 199 8.18 2.52 12.00
CA LEU A 199 9.48 2.21 12.57
C LEU A 199 10.41 1.55 11.56
N HIS A 200 9.90 0.56 10.81
CA HIS A 200 10.70 -0.20 9.85
C HIS A 200 10.68 0.37 8.43
N GLN A 201 9.85 1.39 8.17
CA GLN A 201 9.70 2.07 6.88
C GLN A 201 9.49 1.12 5.69
N ARG A 202 8.67 0.08 5.91
CA ARG A 202 8.37 -0.95 4.88
C ARG A 202 6.98 -1.56 5.07
N PRO A 203 6.43 -2.25 4.04
CA PRO A 203 5.15 -2.94 4.16
C PRO A 203 5.18 -4.00 5.27
N ALA A 204 4.25 -3.90 6.22
CA ALA A 204 4.00 -4.90 7.25
C ALA A 204 2.97 -5.93 6.78
N ALA A 205 1.94 -5.48 6.05
CA ALA A 205 1.00 -6.36 5.36
C ALA A 205 0.46 -5.70 4.08
N ARG A 206 -0.07 -6.53 3.20
CA ARG A 206 -0.87 -6.12 2.04
C ARG A 206 -2.23 -6.80 2.13
N CYS A 207 -3.30 -6.07 1.87
CA CYS A 207 -4.64 -6.65 1.82
C CYS A 207 -5.29 -6.39 0.46
N TYR A 208 -6.17 -7.29 0.06
CA TYR A 208 -6.99 -7.18 -1.15
C TYR A 208 -8.44 -7.33 -0.75
N GLU A 209 -9.21 -6.27 -0.93
CA GLU A 209 -10.59 -6.18 -0.46
C GLU A 209 -11.55 -6.12 -1.63
N ASP A 210 -12.55 -7.00 -1.62
CA ASP A 210 -13.64 -7.04 -2.57
C ASP A 210 -14.87 -6.41 -1.91
N CYS A 211 -15.19 -5.17 -2.30
CA CYS A 211 -16.22 -4.36 -1.67
C CYS A 211 -17.45 -4.30 -2.58
N ALA A 212 -18.52 -4.98 -2.18
CA ALA A 212 -19.80 -4.98 -2.88
C ALA A 212 -20.67 -3.82 -2.42
N LEU A 213 -21.48 -3.27 -3.33
CA LEU A 213 -22.48 -2.27 -3.02
C LEU A 213 -23.83 -2.92 -2.78
N TYR A 214 -24.50 -2.45 -1.73
CA TYR A 214 -25.77 -2.99 -1.27
C TYR A 214 -26.76 -1.86 -1.01
N ASP A 215 -27.95 -1.98 -1.58
CA ASP A 215 -29.05 -1.08 -1.30
C ASP A 215 -29.83 -1.59 -0.07
N TYR A 216 -29.75 -0.84 1.03
CA TYR A 216 -30.41 -1.24 2.28
C TYR A 216 -31.92 -1.02 2.25
N ASN A 217 -32.43 -0.11 1.42
CA ASN A 217 -33.87 0.13 1.28
C ASN A 217 -34.53 -0.99 0.48
N LEU A 218 -33.85 -1.46 -0.57
CA LEU A 218 -34.34 -2.54 -1.44
C LEU A 218 -33.84 -3.92 -1.01
N ALA A 219 -33.02 -4.00 0.03
CA ALA A 219 -32.40 -5.22 0.56
C ALA A 219 -31.74 -6.08 -0.54
N LYS A 220 -31.05 -5.46 -1.50
CA LYS A 220 -30.42 -6.15 -2.63
C LYS A 220 -29.10 -5.50 -3.04
N LYS A 221 -28.26 -6.24 -3.78
CA LYS A 221 -27.09 -5.64 -4.43
C LYS A 221 -27.49 -4.54 -5.39
N THR A 222 -26.66 -3.50 -5.47
CA THR A 222 -26.85 -2.38 -6.39
C THR A 222 -25.55 -2.08 -7.13
N THR A 223 -25.66 -1.40 -8.26
CA THR A 223 -24.51 -0.92 -9.03
C THR A 223 -24.01 0.40 -8.48
N MET A 224 -22.75 0.74 -8.78
CA MET A 224 -22.21 2.07 -8.52
C MET A 224 -23.09 3.16 -9.13
N LEU A 225 -23.29 4.24 -8.40
CA LEU A 225 -23.98 5.41 -8.90
C LEU A 225 -23.11 6.08 -9.99
N PRO A 226 -23.69 6.64 -11.07
CA PRO A 226 -22.90 7.20 -12.17
C PRO A 226 -21.87 8.24 -11.75
N TRP A 227 -22.23 9.13 -10.82
CA TRP A 227 -21.31 10.14 -10.27
C TRP A 227 -20.16 9.49 -9.49
N MET A 228 -20.42 8.42 -8.74
CA MET A 228 -19.43 7.69 -7.97
C MET A 228 -18.42 7.02 -8.90
N THR A 229 -18.90 6.41 -9.98
CA THR A 229 -18.04 5.84 -11.03
C THR A 229 -17.09 6.89 -11.60
N ASN A 230 -17.58 8.11 -11.88
CA ASN A 230 -16.74 9.20 -12.39
C ASN A 230 -15.66 9.62 -11.39
N VAL A 231 -16.00 9.77 -10.10
CA VAL A 231 -15.03 10.09 -9.04
C VAL A 231 -13.96 9.00 -8.89
N LEU A 232 -14.36 7.73 -8.96
CA LEU A 232 -13.44 6.61 -8.86
C LEU A 232 -12.57 6.45 -10.12
N ARG A 233 -13.09 6.74 -11.32
CA ARG A 233 -12.30 6.78 -12.57
C ARG A 233 -11.23 7.88 -12.51
N GLU A 234 -11.58 9.07 -12.01
CA GLU A 234 -10.59 10.14 -11.82
C GLU A 234 -9.55 9.75 -10.77
N THR A 235 -9.96 9.11 -9.68
CA THR A 235 -9.02 8.53 -8.71
C THR A 235 -8.07 7.55 -9.39
N TRP A 236 -8.59 6.62 -10.18
CA TRP A 236 -7.78 5.63 -10.91
C TRP A 236 -6.76 6.30 -11.83
N ARG A 237 -7.17 7.36 -12.56
CA ARG A 237 -6.27 8.16 -13.39
C ARG A 237 -5.14 8.78 -12.56
N LEU A 238 -5.47 9.41 -11.42
CA LEU A 238 -4.48 10.00 -10.51
C LEU A 238 -3.52 8.96 -9.94
N GLN A 239 -3.99 7.75 -9.59
CA GLN A 239 -3.13 6.65 -9.14
C GLN A 239 -2.08 6.28 -10.19
N ARG A 240 -2.46 6.28 -11.48
CA ARG A 240 -1.53 5.99 -12.59
C ARG A 240 -0.49 7.09 -12.76
N VAL A 241 -0.89 8.36 -12.66
CA VAL A 241 0.03 9.51 -12.70
C VAL A 241 1.01 9.44 -11.54
N ALA A 242 0.51 9.30 -10.31
CA ALA A 242 1.33 9.18 -9.10
C ALA A 242 2.32 8.00 -9.20
N LYS A 243 1.87 6.85 -9.73
CA LYS A 243 2.74 5.71 -10.01
C LYS A 243 3.88 6.13 -10.92
N GLN A 244 3.60 6.68 -12.09
CA GLN A 244 4.62 7.06 -13.06
C GLN A 244 5.64 8.06 -12.48
N GLU A 245 5.16 9.13 -11.86
CA GLU A 245 6.02 10.18 -11.30
C GLU A 245 6.92 9.66 -10.18
N ASN A 246 6.37 8.85 -9.26
CA ASN A 246 7.15 8.33 -8.14
C ASN A 246 8.11 7.21 -8.58
N ASN A 247 7.78 6.44 -9.61
CA ASN A 247 8.74 5.51 -10.22
C ASN A 247 9.93 6.26 -10.82
N ALA A 248 9.69 7.37 -11.54
CA ALA A 248 10.75 8.20 -12.10
C ALA A 248 11.64 8.79 -10.99
N LYS A 249 11.04 9.32 -9.91
CA LYS A 249 11.79 9.83 -8.75
C LYS A 249 12.65 8.75 -8.08
N VAL A 250 12.10 7.55 -7.86
CA VAL A 250 12.87 6.43 -7.27
C VAL A 250 14.03 6.03 -8.20
N ALA A 251 13.77 5.92 -9.51
CA ALA A 251 14.82 5.60 -10.50
C ALA A 251 15.94 6.64 -10.48
N GLU A 252 15.59 7.92 -10.45
CA GLU A 252 16.55 9.02 -10.38
C GLU A 252 17.40 8.96 -9.09
N LEU A 253 16.76 8.75 -7.93
CA LEU A 253 17.47 8.59 -6.66
C LEU A 253 18.46 7.42 -6.69
N LEU A 254 18.06 6.27 -7.25
CA LEU A 254 18.95 5.12 -7.40
C LEU A 254 20.18 5.44 -8.25
N VAL A 255 20.00 6.16 -9.37
CA VAL A 255 21.09 6.60 -10.24
C VAL A 255 22.00 7.60 -9.52
N GLN A 256 21.43 8.58 -8.82
CA GLN A 256 22.19 9.57 -8.06
C GLN A 256 23.05 8.92 -6.96
N VAL A 257 22.50 7.97 -6.19
CA VAL A 257 23.29 7.24 -5.19
C VAL A 257 24.41 6.43 -5.84
N LYS A 258 24.12 5.71 -6.94
CA LYS A 258 25.16 4.93 -7.64
C LYS A 258 26.29 5.82 -8.17
N LYS A 259 25.96 7.02 -8.65
CA LYS A 259 26.97 8.02 -9.07
C LYS A 259 27.85 8.45 -7.90
N ILE A 260 27.28 8.75 -6.74
CA ILE A 260 28.05 9.12 -5.54
C ILE A 260 28.97 7.97 -5.11
N GLU A 261 28.50 6.72 -5.15
CA GLU A 261 29.34 5.55 -4.85
C GLU A 261 30.56 5.46 -5.79
N GLN A 262 30.33 5.57 -7.11
CA GLN A 262 31.38 5.51 -8.13
C GLN A 262 32.38 6.67 -8.04
N GLU A 263 31.94 7.83 -7.56
CA GLU A 263 32.81 8.99 -7.36
C GLU A 263 33.51 8.96 -5.99
N SER A 264 33.19 8.03 -5.09
CA SER A 264 33.73 7.93 -3.73
C SER A 264 34.56 6.66 -3.52
N TRP A 265 33.95 5.59 -3.00
CA TRP A 265 34.61 4.35 -2.62
C TRP A 265 34.67 3.31 -3.75
N ASP A 266 33.75 3.36 -4.72
CA ASP A 266 33.63 2.40 -5.84
C ASP A 266 34.41 2.88 -7.07
N ARG A 267 35.65 3.35 -6.85
CA ARG A 267 36.63 3.69 -7.90
C ARG A 267 37.96 2.99 -7.65
N LYS A 268 38.70 2.68 -8.72
CA LYS A 268 39.96 1.90 -8.64
C LYS A 268 41.01 2.50 -7.70
N ASP A 269 41.02 3.84 -7.58
CA ASP A 269 42.01 4.59 -6.80
C ASP A 269 41.40 5.15 -5.50
N ALA A 270 40.36 4.49 -4.97
CA ALA A 270 39.71 4.92 -3.75
C ALA A 270 40.64 4.72 -2.56
N VAL A 271 40.96 5.81 -1.87
CA VAL A 271 41.65 5.80 -0.58
C VAL A 271 40.68 6.35 0.43
N GLU A 272 40.43 5.59 1.49
CA GLU A 272 39.56 5.99 2.59
C GLU A 272 40.15 7.23 3.26
N ALA A 273 39.34 8.27 3.41
CA ALA A 273 39.76 9.46 4.12
C ALA A 273 39.67 9.16 5.62
N PHE A 274 40.76 8.67 6.20
CA PHE A 274 40.95 8.77 7.64
C PHE A 274 41.01 10.26 7.98
N GLY A 275 39.96 10.76 8.64
CA GLY A 275 39.89 12.15 9.10
C GLY A 275 41.13 12.58 9.87
#